data_AF-A0A534ST01-F1
#
_entry.id   AF-A0A534ST01-F1
#
_cell.length_a   1.000
_cell.length_b   1.000
_cell.length_c   1.000
_cell.angle_alpha   90.00
_cell.angle_beta   90.00
_cell.angle_gamma   90.00
#
_symmetry.space_group_name_H-M   'P 1'
#
loop_
_entity.id
_entity.type
_entity.pdbx_description
1 polymer ?
#
loop_
_entity_poly.entity_id
_entity_poly.type
_entity_poly.pdbx_seq_one_letter_code
_entity_poly.pdbx_strand_id
1 'polypeptide(L)'
;MHTMLVLAGWPDHEPPAGGWRGADLTGRALLLAHLPRSADPSLPVGVNEDRSVRAVLAGRLYNRRELTVALGGRHALGGRDDAEIVAHLYEERGLKSVQALRGAFALALWDARRGRLLLARDQLGLVPLYFAADGNRLAASSALPTLVALPGLAQAWDPAALDAFLTFGFVPPPATLHPAIRQLAPAEIAVWEGGRLRFQRYWHLAFPERRLGASEAAALVREQAREAIRLRLAGVVAGLLLSGGLDAAALLALVAADRRPPAGAYTATFAGEGRAAARLAAQLGIEHVARRGARRRRRPRGARRGGR
;
A
#
# COMPACT_ATOMS: atom_id res chain seq x y z
N MET A 1 -0.63 -7.97 -2.99
CA MET A 1 -0.82 -6.65 -3.61
C MET A 1 0.01 -6.61 -4.88
N HIS A 2 -0.57 -6.13 -5.98
CA HIS A 2 0.17 -5.83 -7.20
C HIS A 2 1.19 -4.72 -6.92
N THR A 3 2.29 -4.72 -7.66
CA THR A 3 3.28 -3.65 -7.56
C THR A 3 2.96 -2.58 -8.60
N MET A 4 2.91 -1.32 -8.20
CA MET A 4 2.81 -0.21 -9.14
C MET A 4 4.22 0.19 -9.62
N LEU A 5 4.38 0.52 -10.90
CA LEU A 5 5.59 1.09 -11.48
C LEU A 5 5.24 2.33 -12.32
N VAL A 6 6.05 3.37 -12.15
CA VAL A 6 6.01 4.59 -12.96
C VAL A 6 7.41 4.92 -13.41
N LEU A 7 7.58 5.23 -14.69
CA LEU A 7 8.84 5.71 -15.27
C LEU A 7 8.56 6.93 -16.14
N ALA A 8 9.22 8.04 -15.85
CA ALA A 8 9.22 9.25 -16.67
C ALA A 8 10.67 9.56 -17.08
N GLY A 9 10.92 9.71 -18.38
CA GLY A 9 12.26 9.93 -18.93
C GLY A 9 13.08 8.66 -19.17
N TRP A 10 12.46 7.47 -19.19
CA TRP A 10 13.09 6.20 -19.58
C TRP A 10 12.50 5.70 -20.92
N PRO A 11 13.12 6.03 -22.07
CA PRO A 11 12.56 5.73 -23.38
C PRO A 11 12.53 4.24 -23.72
N ASP A 12 13.50 3.45 -23.24
CA ASP A 12 13.71 2.06 -23.67
C ASP A 12 12.88 1.02 -22.91
N HIS A 13 11.96 1.44 -22.02
CA HIS A 13 11.15 0.53 -21.23
C HIS A 13 9.77 0.32 -21.86
N GLU A 14 9.45 -0.92 -22.20
CA GLU A 14 8.11 -1.30 -22.65
C GLU A 14 7.18 -1.56 -21.46
N PRO A 15 5.89 -1.15 -21.54
CA PRO A 15 4.93 -1.47 -20.51
C PRO A 15 4.67 -2.98 -20.49
N PRO A 16 4.50 -3.60 -19.31
CA PRO A 16 3.94 -4.94 -19.23
C PRO A 16 2.51 -4.95 -19.79
N ALA A 17 1.93 -6.14 -19.94
CA ALA A 17 0.49 -6.27 -20.20
C ALA A 17 -0.32 -5.37 -19.24
N GLY A 18 -1.41 -4.78 -19.73
CA GLY A 18 -2.24 -3.84 -18.96
C GLY A 18 -1.60 -2.49 -18.62
N GLY A 19 -0.30 -2.32 -18.84
CA GLY A 19 0.40 -1.05 -18.68
C GLY A 19 0.12 -0.06 -19.82
N TRP A 20 0.43 1.21 -19.56
CA TRP A 20 0.31 2.28 -20.54
C TRP A 20 1.65 2.98 -20.73
N ARG A 21 1.96 3.31 -21.99
CA ARG A 21 3.09 4.14 -22.39
C ARG A 21 2.59 5.32 -23.22
N GLY A 22 3.21 6.47 -22.99
CA GLY A 22 2.98 7.70 -23.74
C GLY A 22 4.14 8.65 -23.57
N ALA A 23 3.87 9.95 -23.68
CA ALA A 23 4.86 10.99 -23.46
C ALA A 23 4.29 12.14 -22.60
N ASP A 24 5.17 12.83 -21.89
CA ASP A 24 4.85 14.10 -21.25
C ASP A 24 4.72 15.24 -22.28
N LEU A 25 4.30 16.42 -21.83
CA LEU A 25 4.15 17.59 -22.72
C LEU A 25 5.48 18.07 -23.36
N THR A 26 6.62 17.57 -22.89
CA THR A 26 7.96 17.85 -23.44
C THR A 26 8.47 16.74 -24.36
N GLY A 27 7.65 15.72 -24.64
CA GLY A 27 8.01 14.58 -25.48
C GLY A 27 8.80 13.48 -24.77
N ARG A 28 9.00 13.56 -23.44
CA ARG A 28 9.71 12.50 -22.69
C ARG A 28 8.80 11.30 -22.47
N ALA A 29 9.34 10.10 -22.65
CA ALA A 29 8.60 8.86 -22.43
C ALA A 29 8.04 8.77 -21.00
N LEU A 30 6.78 8.34 -20.89
CA LEU A 30 6.08 8.10 -19.64
C LEU A 30 5.43 6.72 -19.67
N LEU A 31 5.61 5.95 -18.59
CA LEU A 31 5.06 4.62 -18.39
C LEU A 31 4.35 4.54 -17.04
N LEU A 32 3.12 4.03 -17.04
CA LEU A 32 2.34 3.69 -15.85
C LEU A 32 1.93 2.22 -15.95
N ALA A 33 2.18 1.42 -14.91
CA ALA A 33 1.84 0.00 -14.95
C ALA A 33 1.58 -0.62 -13.59
N HIS A 34 0.75 -1.66 -13.59
CA HIS A 34 0.72 -2.69 -12.57
C HIS A 34 1.60 -3.86 -12.98
N LEU A 35 2.63 -4.15 -12.19
CA LEU A 35 3.41 -5.36 -12.33
C LEU A 35 2.62 -6.54 -11.75
N PRO A 36 2.37 -7.59 -12.53
CA PRO A 36 1.67 -8.77 -12.06
C PRO A 36 2.49 -9.47 -10.96
N ARG A 37 1.79 -10.12 -10.02
CA ARG A 37 2.43 -11.20 -9.26
C ARG A 37 2.38 -12.45 -10.12
N SER A 38 3.41 -13.29 -10.01
CA SER A 38 3.46 -14.60 -10.67
C SER A 38 2.08 -15.28 -10.63
N ALA A 39 1.56 -15.61 -11.82
CA ALA A 39 0.27 -16.26 -12.13
C ALA A 39 -1.01 -15.40 -12.27
N ASP A 40 -1.02 -14.09 -11.99
CA ASP A 40 -2.20 -13.23 -12.20
C ASP A 40 -2.05 -12.28 -13.40
N PRO A 41 -3.13 -11.97 -14.16
CA PRO A 41 -3.10 -10.90 -15.14
C PRO A 41 -2.85 -9.56 -14.45
N SER A 42 -2.03 -8.74 -15.07
CA SER A 42 -1.81 -7.33 -14.71
C SER A 42 -3.12 -6.55 -14.72
N LEU A 43 -3.38 -5.76 -13.67
CA LEU A 43 -4.49 -4.83 -13.67
C LEU A 43 -4.27 -3.73 -14.74
N PRO A 44 -5.34 -3.31 -15.44
CA PRO A 44 -5.22 -2.22 -16.40
C PRO A 44 -4.93 -0.88 -15.70
N VAL A 45 -4.44 0.08 -16.47
CA VAL A 45 -4.38 1.49 -16.04
C VAL A 45 -5.80 2.06 -16.06
N GLY A 46 -6.23 2.65 -14.94
CA GLY A 46 -7.51 3.37 -14.86
C GLY A 46 -7.47 4.64 -15.71
N VAL A 47 -8.55 4.94 -16.43
CA VAL A 47 -8.64 6.09 -17.33
C VAL A 47 -9.96 6.81 -17.16
N ASN A 48 -9.98 8.13 -17.32
CA ASN A 48 -11.25 8.86 -17.47
C ASN A 48 -11.78 8.79 -18.92
N GLU A 49 -12.97 9.34 -19.18
CA GLU A 49 -13.69 9.15 -20.45
C GLU A 49 -12.89 9.64 -21.67
N ASP A 50 -12.29 10.82 -21.58
CA ASP A 50 -11.50 11.41 -22.66
C ASP A 50 -10.04 10.92 -22.67
N ARG A 51 -9.68 10.04 -21.74
CA ARG A 51 -8.34 9.50 -21.55
C ARG A 51 -7.28 10.59 -21.36
N SER A 52 -7.63 11.74 -20.79
CA SER A 52 -6.65 12.77 -20.41
C SER A 52 -6.03 12.51 -19.05
N VAL A 53 -6.74 11.76 -18.19
CA VAL A 53 -6.28 11.36 -16.85
C VAL A 53 -6.09 9.85 -16.82
N ARG A 54 -4.93 9.41 -16.31
CA ARG A 54 -4.60 7.98 -16.14
C ARG A 54 -4.12 7.74 -14.73
N ALA A 55 -4.50 6.62 -14.12
CA ALA A 55 -4.08 6.28 -12.78
C ALA A 55 -3.70 4.80 -12.63
N VAL A 56 -2.81 4.54 -11.68
CA VAL A 56 -2.47 3.22 -11.17
C VAL A 56 -2.45 3.29 -9.66
N LEU A 57 -3.03 2.28 -8.98
CA LEU A 57 -3.17 2.27 -7.54
C LEU A 57 -2.74 0.92 -6.95
N ALA A 58 -1.59 0.89 -6.30
CA ALA A 58 -1.22 -0.28 -5.49
C ALA A 58 -1.93 -0.19 -4.14
N GLY A 59 -2.71 -1.21 -3.80
CA GLY A 59 -3.46 -1.23 -2.54
C GLY A 59 -4.95 -1.42 -2.78
N ARG A 60 -5.79 -0.76 -1.98
CA ARG A 60 -7.24 -0.75 -2.14
C ARG A 60 -7.91 0.45 -1.49
N LEU A 61 -9.02 0.89 -2.09
CA LEU A 61 -9.94 1.85 -1.51
C LEU A 61 -11.05 1.12 -0.73
N TYR A 62 -11.27 1.55 0.50
CA TYR A 62 -12.29 1.03 1.40
C TYR A 62 -13.65 1.71 1.17
N ASN A 63 -13.66 2.98 0.77
CA ASN A 63 -14.88 3.74 0.50
C ASN A 63 -15.30 3.71 -1.00
N ARG A 64 -14.95 2.64 -1.72
CA ARG A 64 -15.25 2.47 -3.15
C ARG A 64 -16.72 2.74 -3.49
N ARG A 65 -17.64 2.13 -2.74
CA ARG A 65 -19.10 2.30 -2.94
C ARG A 65 -19.54 3.76 -2.80
N GLU A 66 -19.01 4.48 -1.81
CA GLU A 66 -19.34 5.89 -1.57
C GLU A 66 -18.85 6.76 -2.74
N LEU A 67 -17.61 6.55 -3.18
CA LEU A 67 -17.02 7.26 -4.31
C LEU A 67 -17.76 6.97 -5.62
N THR A 68 -18.09 5.70 -5.88
CA THR A 68 -18.87 5.31 -7.08
C THR A 68 -20.25 5.97 -7.09
N VAL A 69 -20.95 6.03 -5.95
CA VAL A 69 -22.24 6.73 -5.86
C VAL A 69 -22.06 8.23 -6.07
N ALA A 70 -21.03 8.83 -5.46
CA ALA A 70 -20.77 10.25 -5.58
C ALA A 70 -20.46 10.68 -7.02
N LEU A 71 -19.74 9.85 -7.79
CA LEU A 71 -19.41 10.06 -9.20
C LEU A 71 -20.53 9.61 -10.16
N GLY A 72 -21.48 8.82 -9.65
CA GLY A 72 -22.58 8.28 -10.42
C GLY A 72 -23.44 9.37 -11.07
N GLY A 73 -23.91 9.10 -12.29
CA GLY A 73 -24.71 10.05 -13.07
C GLY A 73 -23.91 11.15 -13.77
N ARG A 74 -22.63 11.34 -13.42
CA ARG A 74 -21.71 12.27 -14.11
C ARG A 74 -20.64 11.54 -14.91
N HIS A 75 -20.23 10.37 -14.45
CA HIS A 75 -19.18 9.57 -15.09
C HIS A 75 -19.67 8.17 -15.48
N ALA A 76 -19.14 7.67 -16.58
CA ALA A 76 -19.42 6.32 -17.10
C ALA A 76 -18.42 5.31 -16.51
N LEU A 77 -18.64 4.91 -15.26
CA LEU A 77 -17.75 3.97 -14.56
C LEU A 77 -17.90 2.53 -15.09
N GLY A 78 -16.82 1.96 -15.63
CA GLY A 78 -16.69 0.55 -16.02
C GLY A 78 -16.70 -0.43 -14.84
N GLY A 79 -16.51 0.08 -13.63
CA GLY A 79 -17.13 -0.45 -12.40
C GLY A 79 -16.28 -1.44 -11.59
N ARG A 80 -14.98 -1.55 -11.82
CA ARG A 80 -14.17 -2.59 -11.13
C ARG A 80 -12.83 -2.15 -10.57
N ASP A 81 -12.30 -0.99 -10.94
CA ASP A 81 -10.94 -0.60 -10.55
C ASP A 81 -10.94 0.65 -9.67
N ASP A 82 -10.19 0.59 -8.58
CA ASP A 82 -9.92 1.74 -7.72
C ASP A 82 -9.19 2.84 -8.50
N ALA A 83 -8.34 2.48 -9.47
CA ALA A 83 -7.63 3.45 -10.30
C ALA A 83 -8.57 4.27 -11.21
N GLU A 84 -9.60 3.65 -11.79
CA GLU A 84 -10.62 4.34 -12.60
C GLU A 84 -11.37 5.38 -11.76
N ILE A 85 -11.82 5.00 -10.56
CA ILE A 85 -12.50 5.91 -9.63
C ILE A 85 -11.62 7.11 -9.29
N VAL A 86 -10.32 6.89 -9.07
CA VAL A 86 -9.38 7.98 -8.78
C VAL A 86 -9.17 8.90 -9.98
N ALA A 87 -9.14 8.37 -11.21
CA ALA A 87 -9.00 9.19 -12.41
C ALA A 87 -10.17 10.18 -12.56
N HIS A 88 -11.42 9.73 -12.42
CA HIS A 88 -12.59 10.62 -12.46
C HIS A 88 -12.66 11.56 -11.26
N LEU A 89 -12.32 11.08 -10.06
CA LEU A 89 -12.32 11.95 -8.88
C LEU A 89 -11.30 13.08 -9.00
N TYR A 90 -10.15 12.82 -9.61
CA TYR A 90 -9.15 13.84 -9.93
C TYR A 90 -9.65 14.81 -11.01
N GLU A 91 -10.39 14.33 -12.00
CA GLU A 91 -11.02 15.22 -13.00
C GLU A 91 -11.91 16.28 -12.33
N GLU A 92 -12.73 15.87 -11.35
CA GLU A 92 -13.62 16.81 -10.64
C GLU A 92 -12.90 17.72 -9.63
N ARG A 93 -11.87 17.21 -8.94
CA ARG A 93 -11.32 17.85 -7.72
C ARG A 93 -9.84 18.21 -7.79
N GLY A 94 -9.15 17.86 -8.87
CA GLY A 94 -7.70 17.99 -9.00
C GLY A 94 -6.97 17.33 -7.83
N LEU A 95 -5.93 17.98 -7.30
CA LEU A 95 -5.12 17.47 -6.18
C LEU A 95 -5.93 17.19 -4.91
N LYS A 96 -7.09 17.84 -4.72
CA LYS A 96 -7.95 17.61 -3.54
C LYS A 96 -8.67 16.26 -3.59
N SER A 97 -8.67 15.56 -4.72
CA SER A 97 -9.26 14.21 -4.85
C SER A 97 -8.71 13.24 -3.81
N VAL A 98 -7.40 13.30 -3.53
CA VAL A 98 -6.68 12.43 -2.59
C VAL A 98 -7.28 12.50 -1.17
N GLN A 99 -7.84 13.64 -0.77
CA GLN A 99 -8.42 13.83 0.56
C GLN A 99 -9.70 12.99 0.77
N ALA A 100 -10.41 12.64 -0.29
CA ALA A 100 -11.62 11.82 -0.21
C ALA A 100 -11.33 10.31 -0.22
N LEU A 101 -10.08 9.90 -0.45
CA LEU A 101 -9.70 8.49 -0.51
C LEU A 101 -9.55 7.92 0.90
N ARG A 102 -10.33 6.89 1.24
CA ARG A 102 -10.16 6.08 2.46
C ARG A 102 -9.63 4.72 2.05
N GLY A 103 -8.39 4.39 2.36
CA GLY A 103 -7.77 3.17 1.87
C GLY A 103 -6.37 2.94 2.40
N ALA A 104 -5.79 1.80 2.04
CA ALA A 104 -4.36 1.57 2.11
C ALA A 104 -3.87 1.61 0.66
N PHE A 105 -3.11 2.63 0.27
CA PHE A 105 -2.78 2.85 -1.13
C PHE A 105 -1.47 3.62 -1.37
N ALA A 106 -0.84 3.28 -2.48
CA ALA A 106 0.13 4.09 -3.19
C ALA A 106 -0.45 4.38 -4.58
N LEU A 107 -0.59 5.66 -4.90
CA LEU A 107 -1.23 6.16 -6.12
C LEU A 107 -0.17 6.81 -7.01
N ALA A 108 -0.26 6.56 -8.31
CA ALA A 108 0.29 7.43 -9.32
C ALA A 108 -0.76 7.81 -10.35
N LEU A 109 -0.76 9.06 -10.78
CA LEU A 109 -1.73 9.59 -11.73
C LEU A 109 -1.05 10.57 -12.70
N TRP A 110 -1.32 10.39 -13.98
CA TRP A 110 -0.89 11.30 -15.05
C TRP A 110 -2.06 12.15 -15.53
N ASP A 111 -1.89 13.48 -15.49
CA ASP A 111 -2.78 14.47 -16.08
C ASP A 111 -2.11 15.02 -17.35
N ALA A 112 -2.57 14.53 -18.50
CA ALA A 112 -2.02 14.89 -19.80
C ALA A 112 -2.29 16.35 -20.18
N ARG A 113 -3.43 16.92 -19.74
CA ARG A 113 -3.79 18.32 -20.03
C ARG A 113 -2.83 19.29 -19.35
N ARG A 114 -2.34 18.93 -18.15
CA ARG A 114 -1.38 19.76 -17.39
C ARG A 114 0.08 19.34 -17.55
N GLY A 115 0.34 18.17 -18.12
CA GLY A 115 1.69 17.62 -18.17
C GLY A 115 2.24 17.29 -16.78
N ARG A 116 1.38 16.73 -15.93
CA ARG A 116 1.65 16.56 -14.49
C ARG A 116 1.56 15.11 -14.07
N LEU A 117 2.60 14.63 -13.39
CA LEU A 117 2.59 13.35 -12.69
C LEU A 117 2.37 13.59 -11.19
N LEU A 118 1.33 12.97 -10.66
CA LEU A 118 0.96 12.97 -9.25
C LEU A 118 1.37 11.62 -8.64
N LEU A 119 2.03 11.65 -7.50
CA LEU A 119 2.23 10.51 -6.61
C LEU A 119 1.56 10.81 -5.28
N ALA A 120 0.87 9.86 -4.67
CA ALA A 120 0.29 10.04 -3.35
C ALA A 120 0.37 8.75 -2.52
N ARG A 121 0.66 8.88 -1.23
CA ARG A 121 0.69 7.76 -0.27
C ARG A 121 -0.39 7.95 0.78
N ASP A 122 -1.07 6.86 1.16
CA ASP A 122 -2.18 6.88 2.12
C ASP A 122 -1.84 7.53 3.47
N GLN A 123 -2.89 7.85 4.23
CA GLN A 123 -2.79 8.68 5.45
C GLN A 123 -1.78 8.15 6.47
N LEU A 124 -1.64 6.83 6.58
CA LEU A 124 -0.78 6.17 7.57
C LEU A 124 0.43 5.47 6.93
N GLY A 125 0.60 5.60 5.61
CA GLY A 125 1.68 4.96 4.86
C GLY A 125 1.61 3.43 4.86
N LEU A 126 0.41 2.85 4.91
CA LEU A 126 0.19 1.40 4.95
C LEU A 126 0.74 0.70 3.71
N VAL A 127 0.56 1.31 2.53
CA VAL A 127 1.25 0.85 1.32
C VAL A 127 2.49 1.71 1.12
N PRO A 128 3.68 1.09 0.98
CA PRO A 128 4.89 1.86 0.72
C PRO A 128 4.86 2.46 -0.69
N LEU A 129 5.45 3.64 -0.84
CA LEU A 129 5.67 4.29 -2.12
C LEU A 129 7.09 4.87 -2.12
N TYR A 130 7.93 4.36 -3.01
CA TYR A 130 9.30 4.80 -3.20
C TYR A 130 9.41 5.59 -4.49
N PHE A 131 10.33 6.54 -4.51
CA PHE A 131 10.64 7.32 -5.71
C PHE A 131 12.12 7.66 -5.78
N ALA A 132 12.59 7.84 -7.01
CA ALA A 132 13.87 8.44 -7.34
C ALA A 132 13.60 9.51 -8.41
N ALA A 133 14.25 10.66 -8.29
CA ALA A 133 14.15 11.70 -9.30
C ALA A 133 15.48 12.43 -9.43
N ASP A 134 15.94 12.57 -10.66
CA ASP A 134 16.90 13.58 -11.09
C ASP A 134 16.14 14.55 -11.98
N GLY A 135 16.58 15.80 -12.16
CA GLY A 135 15.76 16.83 -12.85
C GLY A 135 15.21 16.44 -14.25
N ASN A 136 15.74 15.38 -14.87
CA ASN A 136 15.32 14.88 -16.17
C ASN A 136 14.46 13.61 -16.11
N ARG A 137 14.48 12.86 -15.01
CA ARG A 137 13.85 11.56 -14.90
C ARG A 137 13.20 11.34 -13.54
N LEU A 138 12.07 10.64 -13.52
CA LEU A 138 11.41 10.21 -12.29
C LEU A 138 10.99 8.75 -12.39
N ALA A 139 11.35 7.96 -11.38
CA ALA A 139 10.91 6.59 -11.22
C ALA A 139 10.19 6.44 -9.89
N ALA A 140 9.04 5.77 -9.86
CA ALA A 140 8.32 5.49 -8.63
C ALA A 140 7.75 4.08 -8.61
N SER A 141 7.71 3.46 -7.44
CA SER A 141 7.13 2.14 -7.28
C SER A 141 6.64 1.89 -5.86
N SER A 142 5.61 1.07 -5.73
CA SER A 142 5.16 0.56 -4.43
C SER A 142 6.06 -0.56 -3.88
N ALA A 143 7.14 -0.93 -4.57
CA ALA A 143 8.10 -1.93 -4.11
C ALA A 143 9.55 -1.45 -4.36
N LEU A 144 10.34 -1.35 -3.29
CA LEU A 144 11.74 -0.94 -3.38
C LEU A 144 12.57 -1.81 -4.35
N PRO A 145 12.46 -3.16 -4.34
CA PRO A 145 13.21 -4.01 -5.27
C PRO A 145 12.99 -3.67 -6.75
N THR A 146 11.80 -3.16 -7.09
CA THR A 146 11.48 -2.76 -8.47
C THR A 146 12.31 -1.55 -8.92
N LEU A 147 12.54 -0.57 -8.05
CA LEU A 147 13.41 0.56 -8.37
C LEU A 147 14.89 0.19 -8.32
N VAL A 148 15.27 -0.71 -7.42
CA VAL A 148 16.65 -1.22 -7.32
C VAL A 148 17.08 -1.97 -8.58
N ALA A 149 16.15 -2.62 -9.27
CA ALA A 149 16.41 -3.29 -10.53
C ALA A 149 16.63 -2.33 -11.72
N LEU A 150 16.34 -1.03 -11.57
CA LEU A 150 16.51 -0.07 -12.66
C LEU A 150 17.99 0.33 -12.82
N PRO A 151 18.52 0.33 -14.05
CA PRO A 151 19.89 0.76 -14.32
C PRO A 151 20.16 2.18 -13.79
N GLY A 152 21.26 2.32 -13.04
CA GLY A 152 21.74 3.60 -12.54
C GLY A 152 21.16 4.06 -11.20
N LEU A 153 20.11 3.42 -10.66
CA LEU A 153 19.50 3.86 -9.38
C LEU A 153 20.11 3.18 -8.13
N ALA A 154 20.59 1.95 -8.23
CA ALA A 154 21.13 1.20 -7.10
C ALA A 154 22.62 0.87 -7.27
N GLN A 155 23.48 1.87 -7.07
CA GLN A 155 24.92 1.73 -7.28
C GLN A 155 25.71 1.40 -6.01
N ALA A 156 25.34 1.99 -4.86
CA ALA A 156 25.99 1.75 -3.57
C ALA A 156 24.97 1.79 -2.43
N TRP A 157 25.31 1.14 -1.31
CA TRP A 157 24.57 1.28 -0.06
C TRP A 157 25.01 2.53 0.69
N ASP A 158 24.06 3.24 1.30
CA ASP A 158 24.35 4.30 2.26
C ASP A 158 24.87 3.69 3.58
N PRO A 159 26.11 3.98 4.00
CA PRO A 159 26.65 3.47 5.27
C PRO A 159 25.81 3.86 6.49
N ALA A 160 25.20 5.05 6.50
CA ALA A 160 24.35 5.50 7.61
C ALA A 160 23.02 4.71 7.62
N ALA A 161 22.44 4.47 6.45
CA ALA A 161 21.25 3.61 6.35
C ALA A 161 21.55 2.16 6.76
N LEU A 162 22.74 1.65 6.41
CA LEU A 162 23.18 0.32 6.83
C LEU A 162 23.35 0.24 8.35
N ASP A 163 23.97 1.24 8.97
CA ASP A 163 24.09 1.33 10.43
C ASP A 163 22.72 1.35 11.12
N ALA A 164 21.79 2.17 10.61
CA ALA A 164 20.42 2.20 11.10
C ALA A 164 19.72 0.84 10.94
N PHE A 165 19.90 0.16 9.81
CA PHE A 165 19.34 -1.17 9.60
C PHE A 165 19.90 -2.19 10.60
N LEU A 166 21.21 -2.19 10.84
CA LEU A 166 21.85 -3.10 11.79
C LEU A 166 21.44 -2.80 13.24
N THR A 167 21.16 -1.53 13.56
CA THR A 167 20.74 -1.09 14.90
C THR A 167 19.26 -1.37 15.17
N PHE A 168 18.36 -1.05 14.23
CA PHE A 168 16.91 -1.08 14.44
C PHE A 168 16.20 -2.25 13.74
N GLY A 169 16.88 -2.98 12.87
CA GLY A 169 16.28 -4.02 12.01
C GLY A 169 15.52 -3.48 10.79
N PHE A 170 15.51 -2.16 10.58
CA PHE A 170 14.92 -1.48 9.41
C PHE A 170 15.60 -0.12 9.17
N VAL A 171 15.48 0.43 7.96
CA VAL A 171 15.94 1.80 7.65
C VAL A 171 14.78 2.78 7.90
N PRO A 172 14.93 3.78 8.78
CA PRO A 172 13.89 4.78 9.01
C PRO A 172 13.59 5.60 7.75
N PRO A 173 12.30 5.76 7.38
CA PRO A 173 11.93 6.65 6.28
C PRO A 173 12.29 8.11 6.63
N PRO A 174 12.54 8.96 5.61
CA PRO A 174 12.37 8.71 4.18
C PRO A 174 13.54 7.97 3.52
N ALA A 175 14.59 7.63 4.27
CA ALA A 175 15.78 6.97 3.70
C ALA A 175 15.48 5.54 3.26
N THR A 176 16.31 5.05 2.35
CA THR A 176 16.44 3.62 2.02
C THR A 176 17.92 3.25 2.06
N LEU A 177 18.25 1.97 1.90
CA LEU A 177 19.66 1.57 1.72
C LEU A 177 20.31 2.22 0.49
N HIS A 178 19.52 2.72 -0.47
CA HIS A 178 20.02 3.31 -1.71
C HIS A 178 19.83 4.83 -1.69
N PRO A 179 20.91 5.64 -1.69
CA PRO A 179 20.81 7.10 -1.55
C PRO A 179 19.89 7.79 -2.56
N ALA A 180 19.82 7.28 -3.80
CA ALA A 180 19.00 7.85 -4.86
C ALA A 180 17.49 7.58 -4.69
N ILE A 181 17.12 6.62 -3.84
CA ILE A 181 15.73 6.17 -3.66
C ILE A 181 15.25 6.59 -2.27
N ARG A 182 14.14 7.31 -2.23
CA ARG A 182 13.48 7.75 -1.00
C ARG A 182 12.08 7.18 -0.90
N GLN A 183 11.58 7.02 0.32
CA GLN A 183 10.20 6.68 0.58
C GLN A 183 9.37 7.96 0.77
N LEU A 184 8.26 8.08 0.05
CA LEU A 184 7.31 9.19 0.20
C LEU A 184 6.69 9.16 1.59
N ALA A 185 6.52 10.31 2.25
CA ALA A 185 5.97 10.34 3.61
C ALA A 185 4.50 9.88 3.63
N PRO A 186 3.99 9.36 4.77
CA PRO A 186 2.56 9.18 4.98
C PRO A 186 1.79 10.49 4.72
N ALA A 187 0.60 10.38 4.15
CA ALA A 187 -0.27 11.53 3.88
C ALA A 187 0.36 12.62 3.01
N GLU A 188 1.31 12.26 2.14
CA GLU A 188 2.01 13.19 1.28
C GLU A 188 1.67 12.97 -0.20
N ILE A 189 1.57 14.09 -0.91
CA ILE A 189 1.49 14.18 -2.35
C ILE A 189 2.84 14.66 -2.86
N ALA A 190 3.37 14.02 -3.90
CA ALA A 190 4.46 14.55 -4.71
C ALA A 190 3.97 14.85 -6.13
N VAL A 191 4.20 16.07 -6.60
CA VAL A 191 3.83 16.55 -7.93
C VAL A 191 5.08 16.79 -8.75
N TRP A 192 5.22 16.07 -9.85
CA TRP A 192 6.27 16.28 -10.84
C TRP A 192 5.70 16.98 -12.08
N GLU A 193 6.21 18.19 -12.34
CA GLU A 193 5.74 19.07 -13.40
C GLU A 193 6.94 19.91 -13.88
N GLY A 194 7.21 19.90 -15.20
CA GLY A 194 8.34 20.65 -15.77
C GLY A 194 9.71 20.30 -15.18
N GLY A 195 9.96 19.02 -14.87
CA GLY A 195 11.22 18.55 -14.26
C GLY A 195 11.38 18.88 -12.78
N ARG A 196 10.40 19.53 -12.16
CA ARG A 196 10.44 19.90 -10.73
C ARG A 196 9.50 19.01 -9.93
N LEU A 197 10.02 18.48 -8.82
CA LEU A 197 9.25 17.70 -7.86
C LEU A 197 8.88 18.57 -6.65
N ARG A 198 7.59 18.68 -6.34
CA ARG A 198 7.06 19.43 -5.19
C ARG A 198 6.28 18.52 -4.27
N PHE A 199 6.37 18.75 -2.97
CA PHE A 199 5.72 17.92 -1.95
C PHE A 199 4.65 18.71 -1.21
N GLN A 200 3.54 18.07 -0.88
CA GLN A 200 2.47 18.63 -0.09
C GLN A 200 1.86 17.56 0.81
N ARG A 201 1.89 17.78 2.12
CA ARG A 201 1.10 16.99 3.05
C ARG A 201 -0.38 17.33 2.90
N TYR A 202 -1.23 16.34 2.64
CA TYR A 202 -2.67 16.52 2.42
C TYR A 202 -3.53 16.17 3.63
N TRP A 203 -2.97 15.45 4.59
CA TRP A 203 -3.64 15.03 5.82
C TRP A 203 -2.67 14.98 7.00
N HIS A 204 -3.16 15.19 8.21
CA HIS A 204 -2.40 14.98 9.44
C HIS A 204 -3.31 14.39 10.52
N LEU A 205 -2.73 13.55 11.37
CA LEU A 205 -3.45 13.01 12.52
C LEU A 205 -3.57 14.12 13.58
N ALA A 206 -4.79 14.43 13.98
CA ALA A 206 -5.09 15.38 15.04
C ALA A 206 -5.79 14.67 16.19
N PHE A 207 -5.44 15.05 17.42
CA PHE A 207 -6.07 14.57 18.64
C PHE A 207 -6.77 15.74 19.33
N PRO A 208 -7.90 16.23 18.78
CA PRO A 208 -8.64 17.31 19.43
C PRO A 208 -9.09 16.84 20.81
N GLU A 209 -8.94 17.70 21.82
CA GLU A 209 -9.46 17.39 23.15
C GLU A 209 -10.97 17.25 23.09
N ARG A 210 -11.47 16.07 23.49
CA ARG A 210 -12.88 15.80 23.62
C ARG A 210 -13.12 15.18 24.98
N ARG A 211 -13.88 15.87 25.84
CA ARG A 211 -14.26 15.36 27.15
C ARG A 211 -15.45 14.43 26.98
N LEU A 212 -15.23 13.13 27.18
CA LEU A 212 -16.26 12.09 27.13
C LEU A 212 -16.23 11.30 28.43
N GLY A 213 -17.41 10.86 28.88
CA GLY A 213 -17.47 9.85 29.93
C GLY A 213 -16.87 8.52 29.44
N ALA A 214 -16.35 7.69 30.34
CA ALA A 214 -15.70 6.43 29.97
C ALA A 214 -16.60 5.50 29.13
N SER A 215 -17.90 5.43 29.46
CA SER A 215 -18.88 4.62 28.73
C SER A 215 -19.14 5.16 27.32
N GLU A 216 -19.24 6.48 27.19
CA GLU A 216 -19.42 7.16 25.90
C GLU A 216 -18.21 6.99 25.00
N ALA A 217 -17.00 7.17 25.54
CA ALA A 217 -15.75 6.92 24.82
C ALA A 217 -15.66 5.46 24.35
N ALA A 218 -16.01 4.50 25.20
CA ALA A 218 -16.01 3.08 24.84
C ALA A 218 -17.03 2.75 23.74
N ALA A 219 -18.22 3.36 23.77
CA ALA A 219 -19.23 3.21 22.73
C ALA A 219 -18.72 3.76 21.38
N LEU A 220 -18.14 4.97 21.39
CA LEU A 220 -17.60 5.62 20.20
C LEU A 220 -16.46 4.80 19.57
N VAL A 221 -15.50 4.35 20.38
CA VAL A 221 -14.40 3.50 19.88
C VAL A 221 -14.93 2.22 19.26
N ARG A 222 -15.94 1.59 19.88
CA ARG A 222 -16.55 0.36 19.37
C ARG A 222 -17.26 0.60 18.04
N GLU A 223 -17.99 1.68 17.90
CA GLU A 223 -18.66 2.07 16.65
C GLU A 223 -17.65 2.31 15.52
N GLN A 224 -16.63 3.14 15.77
CA GLN A 224 -15.59 3.47 14.79
C GLN A 224 -14.78 2.23 14.39
N ALA A 225 -14.48 1.34 15.33
CA ALA A 225 -13.81 0.08 15.05
C ALA A 225 -14.69 -0.85 14.19
N ARG A 226 -16.00 -0.95 14.47
CA ARG A 226 -16.93 -1.72 13.63
C ARG A 226 -17.01 -1.17 12.22
N GLU A 227 -17.13 0.15 12.05
CA GLU A 227 -17.12 0.77 10.71
C GLU A 227 -15.82 0.44 9.97
N ALA A 228 -14.67 0.62 10.63
CA ALA A 228 -13.36 0.35 10.06
C ALA A 228 -13.18 -1.12 9.61
N ILE A 229 -13.72 -2.07 10.36
CA ILE A 229 -13.75 -3.51 10.03
C ILE A 229 -14.68 -3.76 8.85
N ARG A 230 -15.93 -3.27 8.91
CA ARG A 230 -16.94 -3.43 7.85
C ARG A 230 -16.41 -2.96 6.50
N LEU A 231 -15.75 -1.79 6.48
CA LEU A 231 -15.14 -1.21 5.28
C LEU A 231 -14.01 -2.08 4.72
N ARG A 232 -13.19 -2.71 5.58
CA ARG A 232 -12.08 -3.60 5.16
C ARG A 232 -12.55 -4.97 4.67
N LEU A 233 -13.64 -5.49 5.24
CA LEU A 233 -14.23 -6.78 4.89
C LEU A 233 -15.20 -6.72 3.69
N ALA A 234 -15.54 -5.52 3.21
CA ALA A 234 -16.40 -5.38 2.05
C ALA A 234 -15.76 -6.03 0.80
N GLY A 235 -16.46 -6.99 0.20
CA GLY A 235 -16.07 -7.64 -1.05
C GLY A 235 -14.84 -8.55 -0.97
N VAL A 236 -14.40 -8.95 0.24
CA VAL A 236 -13.24 -9.82 0.41
C VAL A 236 -13.53 -10.96 1.38
N VAL A 237 -12.90 -12.10 1.14
CA VAL A 237 -12.80 -13.20 2.09
C VAL A 237 -11.53 -12.97 2.92
N ALA A 238 -11.68 -12.77 4.23
CA ALA A 238 -10.57 -12.43 5.11
C ALA A 238 -10.23 -13.59 6.06
N GLY A 239 -8.93 -13.80 6.27
CA GLY A 239 -8.40 -14.54 7.42
C GLY A 239 -7.95 -13.58 8.52
N LEU A 240 -7.95 -14.03 9.77
CA LEU A 240 -7.48 -13.24 10.91
C LEU A 240 -6.18 -13.81 11.46
N LEU A 241 -5.18 -12.94 11.67
CA LEU A 241 -4.00 -13.28 12.45
C LEU A 241 -4.29 -13.10 13.94
N LEU A 242 -4.06 -14.14 14.72
CA LEU A 242 -4.44 -14.20 16.13
C LEU A 242 -3.24 -14.51 17.01
N SER A 243 -2.79 -13.53 17.80
CA SER A 243 -1.67 -13.68 18.75
C SER A 243 -2.13 -14.10 20.16
N GLY A 244 -3.43 -14.03 20.44
CA GLY A 244 -3.99 -14.23 21.78
C GLY A 244 -3.91 -12.99 22.70
N GLY A 245 -3.41 -11.86 22.19
CA GLY A 245 -3.45 -10.57 22.87
C GLY A 245 -4.81 -9.89 22.80
N LEU A 246 -4.98 -8.83 23.59
CA LEU A 246 -6.24 -8.07 23.71
C LEU A 246 -6.72 -7.51 22.36
N ASP A 247 -5.82 -6.97 21.54
CA ASP A 247 -6.20 -6.37 20.24
C ASP A 247 -6.78 -7.42 19.28
N ALA A 248 -6.14 -8.58 19.20
CA ALA A 248 -6.61 -9.69 18.38
C ALA A 248 -7.96 -10.23 18.91
N ALA A 249 -8.15 -10.26 20.23
CA ALA A 249 -9.41 -10.63 20.86
C ALA A 249 -10.53 -9.64 20.55
N ALA A 250 -10.25 -8.34 20.67
CA ALA A 250 -11.21 -7.29 20.34
C ALA A 250 -11.60 -7.33 18.86
N LEU A 251 -10.63 -7.45 17.95
CA LEU A 251 -10.90 -7.59 16.52
C LEU A 251 -11.75 -8.83 16.22
N LEU A 252 -11.41 -9.98 16.79
CA LEU A 252 -12.16 -11.22 16.58
C LEU A 252 -13.61 -11.09 17.07
N ALA A 253 -13.82 -10.51 18.25
CA ALA A 253 -15.15 -10.30 18.81
C ALA A 253 -15.99 -9.35 17.95
N LEU A 254 -15.40 -8.28 17.41
CA LEU A 254 -16.09 -7.35 16.52
C LEU A 254 -16.45 -7.98 15.18
N VAL A 255 -15.55 -8.76 14.59
CA VAL A 255 -15.82 -9.49 13.34
C VAL A 255 -16.93 -10.53 13.52
N ALA A 256 -16.89 -11.28 14.63
CA ALA A 256 -17.93 -12.26 14.97
C ALA A 256 -19.30 -11.59 15.19
N ALA A 257 -19.34 -10.42 15.84
CA ALA A 257 -20.59 -9.68 16.08
C ALA A 257 -21.28 -9.20 14.80
N ASP A 258 -20.53 -8.86 13.75
CA ASP A 258 -21.06 -8.44 12.46
C ASP A 258 -21.56 -9.62 11.59
N ARG A 259 -21.59 -10.85 12.14
CA ARG A 259 -22.03 -12.09 11.48
C ARG A 259 -21.33 -12.36 10.14
N ARG A 260 -20.09 -11.88 10.02
CA ARG A 260 -19.19 -12.17 8.89
C ARG A 260 -18.02 -13.00 9.42
N PRO A 261 -18.21 -14.31 9.65
CA PRO A 261 -17.12 -15.14 10.16
C PRO A 261 -15.94 -15.06 9.18
N PRO A 262 -14.70 -14.91 9.69
CA PRO A 262 -13.52 -14.98 8.84
C PRO A 262 -13.44 -16.39 8.22
N ALA A 263 -12.74 -16.53 7.10
CA ALA A 263 -12.46 -17.84 6.51
C ALA A 263 -11.61 -18.73 7.42
N GLY A 264 -10.93 -18.13 8.40
CA GLY A 264 -10.17 -18.83 9.41
C GLY A 264 -9.37 -17.87 10.28
N ALA A 265 -8.94 -18.39 11.42
CA ALA A 265 -8.02 -17.75 12.34
C ALA A 265 -6.65 -18.44 12.26
N TYR A 266 -5.58 -17.68 12.21
CA TYR A 266 -4.23 -18.21 12.00
C TYR A 266 -3.26 -17.66 13.04
N THR A 267 -2.43 -18.53 13.61
CA THR A 267 -1.35 -18.14 14.52
C THR A 267 -0.03 -18.71 14.05
N ALA A 268 0.97 -17.85 13.86
CA ALA A 268 2.36 -18.27 13.75
C ALA A 268 2.94 -18.43 15.16
N THR A 269 3.51 -19.59 15.45
CA THR A 269 3.95 -19.95 16.81
C THR A 269 5.39 -20.40 16.82
N PHE A 270 6.14 -19.99 17.84
CA PHE A 270 7.43 -20.57 18.20
C PHE A 270 7.32 -21.09 19.63
N ALA A 271 7.79 -22.33 19.88
CA ALA A 271 7.95 -22.90 21.21
C ALA A 271 6.72 -22.88 22.18
N GLY A 272 5.48 -23.04 21.69
CA GLY A 272 4.30 -23.27 22.55
C GLY A 272 3.42 -22.05 22.83
N GLU A 273 3.77 -20.90 22.27
CA GLU A 273 2.90 -19.73 22.16
C GLU A 273 1.69 -20.08 21.27
N GLY A 274 0.48 -19.61 21.58
CA GLY A 274 -0.73 -19.84 20.76
C GLY A 274 -1.92 -20.49 21.47
N ARG A 275 -1.76 -21.00 22.70
CA ARG A 275 -2.88 -21.55 23.50
C ARG A 275 -4.00 -20.52 23.74
N ALA A 276 -3.64 -19.27 24.00
CA ALA A 276 -4.61 -18.18 24.20
C ALA A 276 -5.42 -17.90 22.92
N ALA A 277 -4.75 -17.85 21.76
CA ALA A 277 -5.41 -17.68 20.46
C ALA A 277 -6.37 -18.84 20.15
N ALA A 278 -5.97 -20.09 20.41
CA ALA A 278 -6.80 -21.26 20.19
C ALA A 278 -8.06 -21.26 21.07
N ARG A 279 -7.92 -20.94 22.37
CA ARG A 279 -9.06 -20.82 23.30
C ARG A 279 -10.05 -19.76 22.85
N LEU A 280 -9.54 -18.59 22.46
CA LEU A 280 -10.35 -17.47 22.01
C LEU A 280 -11.12 -17.81 20.71
N ALA A 281 -10.47 -18.45 19.74
CA ALA A 281 -11.13 -18.89 18.51
C ALA A 281 -12.22 -19.94 18.80
N ALA A 282 -11.95 -20.89 19.70
CA ALA A 282 -12.92 -21.90 20.13
C ALA A 282 -14.15 -21.29 20.81
N GLN A 283 -13.98 -20.28 21.67
CA GLN A 283 -15.09 -19.58 22.33
C GLN A 283 -16.05 -18.91 21.33
N LEU A 284 -15.56 -18.53 20.15
CA LEU A 284 -16.35 -17.87 19.11
C LEU A 284 -16.70 -18.81 17.95
N GLY A 285 -16.39 -20.11 18.05
CA GLY A 285 -16.70 -21.11 17.03
C GLY A 285 -15.98 -20.91 15.70
N ILE A 286 -14.78 -20.32 15.72
CA ILE A 286 -13.99 -20.01 14.51
C ILE A 286 -12.90 -21.07 14.32
N GLU A 287 -12.77 -21.58 13.09
CA GLU A 287 -11.69 -22.51 12.73
C GLU A 287 -10.32 -21.87 12.97
N HIS A 288 -9.46 -22.55 13.73
CA HIS A 288 -8.13 -22.05 14.10
C HIS A 288 -7.01 -22.96 13.62
N VAL A 289 -6.05 -22.38 12.91
CA VAL A 289 -4.86 -23.07 12.42
C VAL A 289 -3.60 -22.47 13.04
N ALA A 290 -2.96 -23.22 13.92
CA ALA A 290 -1.64 -22.90 14.44
C ALA A 290 -0.54 -23.50 13.55
N ARG A 291 0.32 -22.65 12.98
CA ARG A 291 1.51 -23.08 12.23
C ARG A 291 2.75 -22.87 13.09
N ARG A 292 3.50 -23.96 13.32
CA ARG A 292 4.80 -23.89 14.02
C ARG A 292 5.88 -23.49 13.02
N GLY A 293 6.65 -22.46 13.35
CA GLY A 293 7.86 -22.15 12.61
C GLY A 293 8.87 -23.29 12.75
N ALA A 294 9.33 -23.85 11.63
CA ALA A 294 10.41 -24.83 11.66
C ALA A 294 11.69 -24.11 12.17
N ARG A 295 12.23 -24.54 13.32
CA ARG A 295 13.61 -24.18 13.67
C ARG A 295 14.49 -24.69 12.53
N ARG A 296 15.16 -23.80 11.79
CA ARG A 296 16.26 -24.20 10.92
C ARG A 296 17.22 -24.99 11.80
N ARG A 297 17.29 -26.32 11.61
CA ARG A 297 18.35 -27.13 12.21
C ARG A 297 19.66 -26.52 11.69
N ARG A 298 20.45 -25.91 12.57
CA ARG A 298 21.84 -25.58 12.24
C ARG A 298 22.48 -26.89 11.79
N ARG A 299 22.81 -27.02 10.50
CA ARG A 299 23.72 -28.09 10.06
C ARG A 299 24.99 -27.92 10.90
N PRO A 300 25.45 -28.93 11.63
CA PRO A 300 26.70 -28.83 12.36
C PRO A 300 27.80 -28.47 11.34
N ARG A 301 28.48 -27.35 11.57
CA ARG A 301 29.65 -26.96 10.80
C ARG A 301 30.74 -27.99 11.07
N GLY A 302 31.11 -28.74 10.04
CA GLY A 302 32.40 -29.42 9.89
C GLY A 302 32.87 -30.28 11.06
N ALA A 303 32.60 -31.59 10.98
CA ALA A 303 33.59 -32.55 11.47
C ALA A 303 34.81 -32.43 10.55
N ARG A 304 35.80 -31.63 10.96
CA ARG A 304 37.18 -31.81 10.50
C ARG A 304 37.57 -33.23 10.90
N ARG A 305 37.58 -34.17 9.96
CA ARG A 305 38.44 -35.36 10.06
C ARG A 305 39.77 -34.98 9.45
N GLY A 306 40.66 -34.47 10.31
CA GLY A 306 42.09 -34.62 10.09
C GLY A 306 42.48 -36.04 10.47
N GLY A 307 43.46 -36.61 9.77
CA GLY A 307 44.03 -37.90 10.15
C GLY A 307 44.82 -38.58 9.06
N ARG A 308 46.04 -38.06 8.85
CA ARG A 308 47.27 -38.70 8.34
C ARG A 308 47.28 -39.24 6.91
#